data_AF-A0A318H3C8-F1
#
_entry.id   AF-A0A318H3C8-F1
#
_cell.length_a   1.000
_cell.length_b   1.000
_cell.length_c   1.000
_cell.angle_alpha   90.00
_cell.angle_beta   90.00
_cell.angle_gamma   90.00
#
_symmetry.space_group_name_H-M   'P 1'
#
loop_
_entity.id
_entity.type
_entity.pdbx_description
1 polymer ?
#
loop_
_entity_poly.entity_id
_entity_poly.type
_entity_poly.pdbx_seq_one_letter_code
_entity_poly.pdbx_strand_id
1 'polypeptide(L)'
;MTRAPSRRAATPPPAPASLTLSSRNYSSWSLRGWLLVRFAGLSVTEVMVEPDDGGARRELLLLAPSIRVPCLRHEGTEVWDTLAIAEYLNELAPEAGLLPADRAARAHCRAICGEMHSGFSSLRSALPMNLKGDFPGFKVWARAQEDIDRVLEIWTDCLQRHGGPWLFGAQRSMADAMYAPVVTRLATYHVPVSVPCRRYMDTVLAMPELQAWIEAARLEPEEIEELDMEF
;
A
#
# COMPACT_ATOMS: atom_id res chain seq x y z
N MET A 1 0.91 -53.16 33.76
CA MET A 1 0.76 -52.58 32.41
C MET A 1 1.22 -51.13 32.48
N THR A 2 2.47 -50.86 32.10
CA THR A 2 3.10 -49.53 32.22
C THR A 2 2.85 -48.78 30.90
N ARG A 3 2.04 -47.73 30.92
CA ARG A 3 1.71 -46.93 29.73
C ARG A 3 2.95 -46.11 29.34
N ALA A 4 3.49 -46.37 28.15
CA ALA A 4 4.60 -45.59 27.61
C ALA A 4 4.22 -44.10 27.46
N PRO A 5 5.15 -43.16 27.69
CA PRO A 5 4.87 -41.74 27.56
C PRO A 5 4.60 -41.40 26.08
N SER A 6 3.48 -40.73 25.84
CA SER A 6 3.12 -40.16 24.55
C SER A 6 4.22 -39.16 24.15
N ARG A 7 5.00 -39.50 23.12
CA ARG A 7 5.88 -38.55 22.43
C ARG A 7 4.98 -37.49 21.81
N ARG A 8 4.94 -36.28 22.39
CA ARG A 8 4.44 -35.09 21.70
C ARG A 8 5.25 -34.95 20.40
N ALA A 9 4.57 -35.02 19.27
CA ALA A 9 5.18 -34.69 17.99
C ALA A 9 5.72 -33.25 18.09
N ALA A 10 6.98 -33.06 17.70
CA ALA A 10 7.56 -31.72 17.60
C ALA A 10 6.74 -30.91 16.59
N THR A 11 6.32 -29.71 16.97
CA THR A 11 5.68 -28.77 16.04
C THR A 11 6.64 -28.55 14.88
N PRO A 12 6.20 -28.68 13.61
CA PRO A 12 7.07 -28.40 12.47
C PRO A 12 7.62 -26.97 12.59
N PRO A 13 8.85 -26.71 12.11
CA PRO A 13 9.40 -25.36 12.12
C PRO A 13 8.43 -24.42 11.40
N PRO A 14 8.26 -23.18 11.88
CA PRO A 14 7.36 -22.24 11.23
C PRO A 14 7.78 -22.05 9.78
N ALA A 15 6.79 -22.05 8.88
CA ALA A 15 7.02 -21.76 7.46
C ALA A 15 7.68 -20.38 7.31
N PRO A 16 8.53 -20.17 6.29
CA PRO A 16 9.11 -18.86 6.04
C PRO A 16 8.02 -17.81 5.84
N ALA A 17 8.29 -16.58 6.29
CA ALA A 17 7.36 -15.47 6.14
C ALA A 17 6.99 -15.28 4.66
N SER A 18 5.71 -15.05 4.36
CA SER A 18 5.28 -14.77 2.99
C SER A 18 4.31 -13.60 2.92
N LEU A 19 4.34 -12.89 1.79
CA LEU A 19 3.40 -11.82 1.47
C LEU A 19 2.72 -12.17 0.15
N THR A 20 1.42 -12.46 0.21
CA THR A 20 0.61 -12.65 -0.99
C THR A 20 0.26 -11.30 -1.60
N LEU A 21 0.41 -11.16 -2.92
CA LEU A 21 0.21 -9.95 -3.72
C LEU A 21 -0.59 -10.29 -4.99
N SER A 22 -1.20 -9.29 -5.63
CA SER A 22 -1.99 -9.49 -6.87
C SER A 22 -1.34 -8.95 -8.13
N SER A 23 -1.33 -7.63 -8.33
CA SER A 23 -0.64 -7.00 -9.46
C SER A 23 0.25 -5.88 -8.98
N ARG A 24 1.49 -5.83 -9.46
CA ARG A 24 2.38 -4.70 -9.23
C ARG A 24 1.94 -3.48 -10.04
N ASN A 25 1.40 -3.67 -11.24
CA ASN A 25 0.95 -2.56 -12.07
C ASN A 25 -0.33 -1.90 -11.53
N TYR A 26 -1.29 -2.69 -11.05
CA TYR A 26 -2.66 -2.22 -10.80
C TYR A 26 -3.09 -2.25 -9.33
N SER A 27 -2.53 -3.13 -8.48
CA SER A 27 -3.00 -3.25 -7.09
C SER A 27 -2.34 -2.24 -6.15
N SER A 28 -3.08 -1.17 -5.87
CA SER A 28 -2.69 -0.21 -4.84
C SER A 28 -2.66 -0.81 -3.42
N TRP A 29 -3.41 -1.88 -3.15
CA TRP A 29 -3.40 -2.57 -1.87
C TRP A 29 -2.12 -3.38 -1.69
N SER A 30 -1.73 -4.14 -2.73
CA SER A 30 -0.49 -4.91 -2.76
C SER A 30 0.72 -4.02 -2.54
N LEU A 31 0.78 -2.86 -3.21
CA LEU A 31 1.86 -1.88 -3.02
C LEU A 31 1.95 -1.40 -1.56
N ARG A 32 0.82 -1.10 -0.90
CA ARG A 32 0.80 -0.68 0.51
C ARG A 32 1.39 -1.74 1.42
N GLY A 33 0.88 -2.97 1.34
CA GLY A 33 1.35 -4.08 2.17
C GLY A 33 2.84 -4.39 1.95
N TRP A 34 3.28 -4.35 0.70
CA TRP A 34 4.67 -4.56 0.34
C TRP A 34 5.59 -3.47 0.90
N LEU A 35 5.24 -2.20 0.75
CA LEU A 35 6.01 -1.10 1.34
C LEU A 35 6.09 -1.22 2.86
N LEU A 36 4.99 -1.56 3.53
CA LEU A 36 4.97 -1.74 4.98
C LEU A 36 5.96 -2.83 5.44
N VAL A 37 5.95 -3.99 4.78
CA VAL A 37 6.90 -5.08 5.06
C VAL A 37 8.35 -4.64 4.83
N ARG A 38 8.61 -3.91 3.74
CA ARG A 38 9.95 -3.37 3.43
C ARG A 38 10.40 -2.32 4.44
N PHE A 39 9.50 -1.45 4.87
CA PHE A 39 9.79 -0.42 5.87
C PHE A 39 10.11 -1.06 7.23
N ALA A 40 9.41 -2.13 7.59
CA ALA A 40 9.66 -2.93 8.79
C ALA A 40 10.96 -3.76 8.75
N GLY A 41 11.59 -3.89 7.58
CA GLY A 41 12.78 -4.72 7.40
C GLY A 41 12.50 -6.23 7.48
N LEU A 42 11.24 -6.66 7.39
CA LEU A 42 10.88 -8.07 7.44
C LEU A 42 11.17 -8.75 6.09
N SER A 43 11.97 -9.81 6.12
CA SER A 43 12.24 -10.62 4.92
C SER A 43 11.07 -11.58 4.68
N VAL A 44 10.45 -11.48 3.51
CA VAL A 44 9.31 -12.33 3.11
C VAL A 44 9.54 -12.92 1.73
N THR A 45 8.97 -14.10 1.50
CA THR A 45 8.76 -14.62 0.15
C THR A 45 7.50 -13.97 -0.44
N GLU A 46 7.65 -13.29 -1.58
CA GLU A 46 6.53 -12.71 -2.32
C GLU A 46 5.80 -13.80 -3.10
N VAL A 47 4.48 -13.90 -2.94
CA VAL A 47 3.63 -14.89 -3.63
C VAL A 47 2.59 -14.14 -4.44
N MET A 48 2.69 -14.18 -5.77
CA MET A 48 1.70 -13.57 -6.66
C MET A 48 0.48 -14.49 -6.77
N VAL A 49 -0.73 -13.95 -6.66
CA VAL A 49 -1.95 -14.71 -7.02
C VAL A 49 -2.00 -14.90 -8.53
N GLU A 50 -2.54 -16.04 -8.96
CA GLU A 50 -2.66 -16.33 -10.38
C GLU A 50 -3.75 -15.44 -11.02
N PRO A 51 -3.50 -14.89 -12.23
CA PRO A 51 -4.44 -14.01 -12.95
C PRO A 51 -5.82 -14.60 -13.23
N ASP A 52 -5.87 -15.94 -13.40
CA ASP A 52 -7.07 -16.70 -13.72
C ASP A 52 -7.97 -16.93 -12.47
N ASP A 53 -7.52 -16.46 -11.30
CA ASP A 53 -8.41 -16.28 -10.15
C ASP A 53 -9.37 -15.12 -10.45
N GLY A 54 -10.66 -15.43 -10.64
CA GLY A 54 -11.71 -14.43 -10.79
C GLY A 54 -11.76 -13.39 -9.65
N GLY A 55 -11.06 -13.63 -8.53
CA GLY A 55 -10.69 -12.63 -7.54
C GLY A 55 -9.86 -11.48 -8.12
N ALA A 56 -8.71 -11.76 -8.74
CA ALA A 56 -7.76 -10.74 -9.22
C ALA A 56 -8.43 -9.73 -10.17
N ARG A 57 -9.31 -10.22 -11.05
CA ARG A 57 -10.16 -9.38 -11.92
C ARG A 57 -11.11 -8.46 -11.14
N ARG A 58 -11.67 -8.90 -10.01
CA ARG A 58 -12.55 -8.05 -9.17
C ARG A 58 -11.77 -7.01 -8.37
N GLU A 59 -10.53 -7.30 -7.97
CA GLU A 59 -9.64 -6.30 -7.36
C GLU A 59 -9.23 -5.24 -8.39
N LEU A 60 -8.86 -5.67 -9.60
CA LEU A 60 -8.58 -4.79 -10.75
C LEU A 60 -9.75 -3.85 -11.06
N LEU A 61 -10.97 -4.37 -10.99
CA LEU A 61 -12.21 -3.60 -11.21
C LEU A 61 -12.70 -2.85 -9.96
N LEU A 62 -11.96 -2.89 -8.84
CA LEU A 62 -12.37 -2.32 -7.55
C LEU A 62 -13.74 -2.84 -7.04
N LEU A 63 -14.19 -4.00 -7.55
CA LEU A 63 -15.52 -4.58 -7.33
C LEU A 63 -15.65 -5.36 -6.03
N ALA A 64 -14.54 -5.87 -5.47
CA ALA A 64 -14.60 -6.63 -4.23
C ALA A 64 -13.28 -6.58 -3.46
N PRO A 65 -13.23 -5.96 -2.26
CA PRO A 65 -12.12 -6.05 -1.31
C PRO A 65 -11.92 -7.46 -0.71
N SER A 66 -12.59 -8.48 -1.25
CA SER A 66 -12.78 -9.80 -0.62
C SER A 66 -11.67 -10.80 -0.94
N ILE A 67 -10.68 -10.46 -1.76
CA ILE A 67 -9.44 -11.22 -1.75
C ILE A 67 -8.63 -10.71 -0.56
N ARG A 68 -8.20 -11.61 0.31
CA ARG A 68 -7.25 -11.34 1.37
C ARG A 68 -5.87 -11.03 0.79
N VAL A 69 -5.74 -9.93 0.03
CA VAL A 69 -4.52 -9.49 -0.63
C VAL A 69 -4.39 -7.97 -0.45
N PRO A 70 -3.26 -7.46 0.06
CA PRO A 70 -2.09 -8.21 0.50
C PRO A 70 -2.39 -9.08 1.73
N CYS A 71 -1.71 -10.21 1.86
CA CYS A 71 -1.79 -11.04 3.06
C CYS A 71 -0.41 -11.47 3.53
N LEU A 72 -0.05 -11.01 4.72
CA LEU A 72 1.16 -11.38 5.42
C LEU A 72 0.91 -12.65 6.21
N ARG A 73 1.76 -13.66 5.99
CA ARG A 73 1.85 -14.87 6.82
C ARG A 73 3.19 -14.89 7.52
N HIS A 74 3.17 -14.84 8.84
CA HIS A 74 4.38 -14.80 9.66
C HIS A 74 4.12 -15.50 11.00
N GLU A 75 5.00 -16.43 11.39
CA GLU A 75 4.94 -17.16 12.67
C GLU A 75 3.57 -17.79 12.99
N GLY A 76 2.90 -18.31 11.95
CA GLY A 76 1.57 -18.94 12.09
C GLY A 76 0.39 -17.97 12.18
N THR A 77 0.63 -16.67 12.05
CA THR A 77 -0.40 -15.61 11.96
C THR A 77 -0.65 -15.24 10.50
N GLU A 78 -1.92 -15.05 10.15
CA GLU A 78 -2.36 -14.56 8.83
C GLU A 78 -3.01 -13.18 9.00
N VAL A 79 -2.48 -12.16 8.31
CA VAL A 79 -2.94 -10.76 8.42
C VAL A 79 -3.20 -10.21 7.01
N TRP A 80 -4.46 -9.90 6.68
CA TRP A 80 -4.90 -9.58 5.32
C TRP A 80 -5.45 -8.15 5.13
N ASP A 81 -5.32 -7.32 6.16
CA ASP A 81 -5.74 -5.92 6.12
C ASP A 81 -4.49 -5.03 6.21
N THR A 82 -4.38 -4.01 5.36
CA THR A 82 -3.16 -3.17 5.31
C THR A 82 -2.90 -2.37 6.59
N LEU A 83 -3.93 -1.93 7.30
CA LEU A 83 -3.75 -1.30 8.61
C LEU A 83 -3.34 -2.34 9.66
N ALA A 84 -3.98 -3.51 9.64
CA ALA A 84 -3.59 -4.60 10.55
C ALA A 84 -2.16 -5.08 10.29
N ILE A 85 -1.72 -5.15 9.03
CA ILE A 85 -0.32 -5.46 8.66
C ILE A 85 0.61 -4.38 9.22
N ALA A 86 0.27 -3.10 9.09
CA ALA A 86 1.09 -2.02 9.63
C ALA A 86 1.23 -2.11 11.17
N GLU A 87 0.14 -2.35 11.90
CA GLU A 87 0.18 -2.48 13.36
C GLU A 87 0.93 -3.75 13.78
N TYR A 88 0.68 -4.89 13.13
CA TYR A 88 1.41 -6.14 13.37
C TYR A 88 2.93 -5.95 13.21
N LEU A 89 3.34 -5.29 12.12
CA LEU A 89 4.75 -5.01 11.87
C LEU A 89 5.33 -3.99 12.86
N ASN A 90 4.53 -3.03 13.33
CA ASN A 90 4.95 -2.08 14.36
C ASN A 90 5.13 -2.75 15.72
N GLU A 91 4.33 -3.76 16.06
CA GLU A 91 4.53 -4.60 17.25
C GLU A 91 5.77 -5.48 17.12
N LEU A 92 6.00 -6.06 15.94
CA LEU A 92 7.13 -6.93 15.65
C LEU A 92 8.47 -6.18 15.60
N ALA A 93 8.47 -4.99 14.99
CA ALA A 93 9.66 -4.19 14.70
C ALA A 93 9.42 -2.69 15.04
N PRO A 94 9.25 -2.33 16.32
CA PRO A 94 8.95 -0.95 16.73
C PRO A 94 10.04 0.05 16.32
N GLU A 95 11.30 -0.40 16.27
CA GLU A 95 12.46 0.42 15.86
C GLU A 95 12.42 0.80 14.37
N ALA A 96 11.56 0.17 13.56
CA ALA A 96 11.37 0.54 12.16
C ALA A 96 10.67 1.89 11.98
N GLY A 97 10.07 2.45 13.04
CA GLY A 97 9.48 3.79 13.00
C GLY A 97 8.24 3.91 12.12
N LEU A 98 7.48 2.81 11.93
CA LEU A 98 6.22 2.83 11.17
C LEU A 98 5.22 3.84 11.75
N LEU A 99 5.30 4.10 13.05
CA LEU A 99 4.54 5.12 13.75
C LEU A 99 5.47 6.12 14.45
N PRO A 100 5.09 7.41 14.51
CA PRO A 100 5.86 8.41 15.26
C PRO A 100 6.11 8.04 16.73
N ALA A 101 7.13 8.63 17.35
CA ALA A 101 7.40 8.42 18.79
C ALA A 101 6.44 9.23 19.71
N ASP A 102 5.96 10.38 19.25
CA ASP A 102 5.00 11.19 20.01
C ASP A 102 3.57 10.61 19.93
N ARG A 103 2.85 10.64 21.04
CA ARG A 103 1.51 10.06 21.14
C ARG A 103 0.50 10.77 20.24
N ALA A 104 0.53 12.11 20.18
CA ALA A 104 -0.42 12.86 19.37
C ALA A 104 -0.11 12.69 17.88
N ALA A 105 1.17 12.72 17.49
CA ALA A 105 1.60 12.43 16.12
C ALA A 105 1.21 11.01 15.69
N ARG A 106 1.34 9.99 16.54
CA ARG A 106 0.83 8.64 16.25
C ARG A 106 -0.66 8.59 16.02
N ALA A 107 -1.43 9.26 16.87
CA ALA A 107 -2.89 9.30 16.72
C ALA A 107 -3.26 9.96 15.39
N HIS A 108 -2.57 11.03 15.00
CA HIS A 108 -2.74 11.69 13.71
C HIS A 108 -2.38 10.77 12.54
N CYS A 109 -1.25 10.06 12.63
CA CYS A 109 -0.80 9.09 11.63
C CYS A 109 -1.87 8.01 11.39
N ARG A 110 -2.37 7.39 12.46
CA ARG A 110 -3.44 6.39 12.38
C ARG A 110 -4.72 6.96 11.78
N ALA A 111 -5.11 8.18 12.14
CA ALA A 111 -6.33 8.80 11.65
C ALA A 111 -6.30 8.96 10.13
N ILE A 112 -5.22 9.50 9.56
CA ILE A 112 -5.12 9.72 8.11
C ILE A 112 -4.91 8.40 7.35
N CYS A 113 -4.21 7.43 7.95
CA CYS A 113 -4.11 6.09 7.39
C CYS A 113 -5.49 5.41 7.35
N GLY A 114 -6.29 5.57 8.40
CA GLY A 114 -7.68 5.12 8.46
C GLY A 114 -8.54 5.76 7.38
N GLU A 115 -8.46 7.09 7.24
CA GLU A 115 -9.17 7.83 6.19
C GLU A 115 -8.78 7.34 4.78
N MET A 116 -7.48 7.11 4.53
CA MET A 116 -6.97 6.59 3.26
C MET A 116 -7.34 5.12 2.99
N HIS A 117 -7.48 4.34 4.07
CA HIS A 117 -7.91 2.95 3.99
C HIS A 117 -9.40 2.88 3.59
N SER A 118 -10.29 3.54 4.34
CA SER A 118 -11.75 3.42 4.12
C SER A 118 -12.36 4.42 3.13
N GLY A 119 -11.71 5.54 2.85
CA GLY A 119 -12.27 6.67 2.05
C GLY A 119 -11.68 6.82 0.65
N PHE A 120 -11.96 7.94 -0.02
CA PHE A 120 -11.43 8.30 -1.34
C PHE A 120 -11.82 7.35 -2.49
N SER A 121 -13.05 6.83 -2.46
CA SER A 121 -13.54 5.93 -3.52
C SER A 121 -13.62 6.60 -4.89
N SER A 122 -14.02 7.87 -4.96
CA SER A 122 -14.16 8.58 -6.24
C SER A 122 -12.79 8.79 -6.91
N LEU A 123 -11.78 9.18 -6.13
CA LEU A 123 -10.39 9.25 -6.61
C LEU A 123 -9.91 7.87 -7.09
N ARG A 124 -10.07 6.82 -6.27
CA ARG A 124 -9.56 5.48 -6.60
C ARG A 124 -10.20 4.90 -7.87
N SER A 125 -11.48 5.16 -8.09
CA SER A 125 -12.21 4.71 -9.28
C SER A 125 -11.93 5.55 -10.52
N ALA A 126 -11.80 6.88 -10.39
CA ALA A 126 -11.57 7.76 -11.53
C ALA A 126 -10.11 7.74 -12.01
N LEU A 127 -9.16 7.56 -11.09
CA LEU A 127 -7.73 7.49 -11.35
C LEU A 127 -7.19 6.16 -10.78
N PRO A 128 -7.47 5.01 -11.41
CA PRO A 128 -6.91 3.74 -10.99
C PRO A 128 -5.38 3.76 -11.06
N MET A 129 -4.71 2.96 -10.23
CA MET A 129 -3.25 2.85 -10.35
C MET A 129 -2.91 2.10 -11.64
N ASN A 130 -2.04 2.69 -12.48
CA ASN A 130 -1.47 2.04 -13.65
C ASN A 130 -0.04 2.54 -13.83
N LEU A 131 0.94 1.78 -13.34
CA LEU A 131 2.35 2.18 -13.33
C LEU A 131 3.04 2.13 -14.71
N LYS A 132 2.41 1.47 -15.68
CA LYS A 132 2.80 1.50 -17.10
C LYS A 132 2.17 2.66 -17.88
N GLY A 133 1.15 3.31 -17.32
CA GLY A 133 0.41 4.39 -17.97
C GLY A 133 1.08 5.75 -17.81
N ASP A 134 0.81 6.63 -18.76
CA ASP A 134 1.11 8.07 -18.73
C ASP A 134 -0.03 8.81 -19.44
N PHE A 135 -0.75 9.66 -18.70
CA PHE A 135 -2.01 10.27 -19.16
C PHE A 135 -2.03 11.79 -18.96
N PRO A 136 -1.18 12.55 -19.68
CA PRO A 136 -1.21 14.00 -19.63
C PRO A 136 -2.55 14.54 -20.17
N GLY A 137 -3.10 15.56 -19.49
CA GLY A 137 -4.36 16.19 -19.90
C GLY A 137 -5.62 15.39 -19.55
N PHE A 138 -5.52 14.35 -18.73
CA PHE A 138 -6.67 13.60 -18.25
C PHE A 138 -7.65 14.50 -17.49
N LYS A 139 -8.95 14.40 -17.83
CA LYS A 139 -9.99 15.22 -17.20
C LYS A 139 -10.43 14.62 -15.87
N VAL A 140 -10.15 15.32 -14.78
CA VAL A 140 -10.66 14.98 -13.44
C VAL A 140 -12.05 15.57 -13.24
N TRP A 141 -13.01 14.74 -12.85
CA TRP A 141 -14.40 15.16 -12.58
C TRP A 141 -14.58 15.57 -11.12
N ALA A 142 -15.61 16.39 -10.84
CA ALA A 142 -15.80 17.07 -9.55
C ALA A 142 -15.69 16.16 -8.31
N ARG A 143 -16.32 14.97 -8.31
CA ARG A 143 -16.24 14.05 -7.17
C ARG A 143 -14.84 13.50 -6.91
N ALA A 144 -14.07 13.22 -7.95
CA ALA A 144 -12.68 12.81 -7.81
C ALA A 144 -11.81 13.99 -7.36
N GLN A 145 -12.15 15.21 -7.80
CA GLN A 145 -11.47 16.42 -7.38
C GLN A 145 -11.64 16.69 -5.87
N GLU A 146 -12.85 16.52 -5.32
CA GLU A 146 -13.09 16.65 -3.87
C GLU A 146 -12.19 15.71 -3.03
N ASP A 147 -12.08 14.45 -3.47
CA ASP A 147 -11.18 13.47 -2.84
C ASP A 147 -9.71 13.88 -2.95
N ILE A 148 -9.28 14.38 -4.13
CA ILE A 148 -7.91 14.87 -4.35
C ILE A 148 -7.61 16.06 -3.44
N ASP A 149 -8.51 17.03 -3.37
CA ASP A 149 -8.34 18.23 -2.56
C ASP A 149 -8.17 17.87 -1.09
N ARG A 150 -8.97 16.90 -0.60
CA ARG A 150 -8.84 16.39 0.76
C ARG A 150 -7.51 15.68 1.01
N VAL A 151 -7.01 14.88 0.06
CA VAL A 151 -5.66 14.28 0.18
C VAL A 151 -4.58 15.35 0.25
N LEU A 152 -4.64 16.37 -0.62
CA LEU A 152 -3.65 17.44 -0.65
C LEU A 152 -3.69 18.31 0.60
N GLU A 153 -4.87 18.51 1.20
CA GLU A 153 -5.03 19.14 2.50
C GLU A 153 -4.32 18.33 3.59
N ILE A 154 -4.55 17.01 3.66
CA ILE A 154 -3.88 16.12 4.62
C ILE A 154 -2.36 16.21 4.47
N TRP A 155 -1.84 16.13 3.24
CA TRP A 155 -0.40 16.20 3.01
C TRP A 155 0.17 17.56 3.40
N THR A 156 -0.50 18.64 3.04
CA THR A 156 -0.07 20.00 3.38
C THR A 156 -0.02 20.19 4.89
N ASP A 157 -1.06 19.76 5.61
CA ASP A 157 -1.12 19.82 7.06
C ASP A 157 0.01 19.01 7.72
N CYS A 158 0.22 17.78 7.26
CA CYS A 158 1.30 16.91 7.74
C CYS A 158 2.69 17.54 7.54
N LEU A 159 2.98 18.03 6.33
CA LEU A 159 4.26 18.65 6.00
C LEU A 159 4.49 19.95 6.79
N GLN A 160 3.44 20.73 7.06
CA GLN A 160 3.53 21.95 7.89
C GLN A 160 3.75 21.62 9.37
N ARG A 161 3.02 20.64 9.91
CA ARG A 161 3.09 20.27 11.34
C ARG A 161 4.35 19.50 11.70
N HIS A 162 4.83 18.65 10.79
CA HIS A 162 5.90 17.68 11.07
C HIS A 162 7.21 17.98 10.30
N GLY A 163 7.21 18.98 9.41
CA GLY A 163 8.42 19.54 8.79
C GLY A 163 8.95 18.81 7.55
N GLY A 164 8.41 17.65 7.21
CA GLY A 164 8.87 16.87 6.05
C GLY A 164 10.27 16.24 6.23
N PRO A 165 10.81 15.58 5.17
CA PRO A 165 10.23 15.48 3.83
C PRO A 165 9.12 14.43 3.71
N TRP A 166 8.97 13.57 4.72
CA TRP A 166 7.86 12.60 4.83
C TRP A 166 6.70 13.19 5.61
N LEU A 167 5.53 12.56 5.55
CA LEU A 167 4.31 13.09 6.18
C LEU A 167 4.47 13.31 7.70
N PHE A 168 5.30 12.50 8.36
CA PHE A 168 5.59 12.62 9.79
C PHE A 168 7.03 13.02 10.12
N GLY A 169 7.69 13.74 9.20
CA GLY A 169 8.97 14.41 9.43
C GLY A 169 10.15 13.74 8.71
N ALA A 170 11.29 13.65 9.39
CA ALA A 170 12.56 13.25 8.76
C ALA A 170 12.60 11.78 8.32
N GLN A 171 11.77 10.93 8.94
CA GLN A 171 11.69 9.50 8.65
C GLN A 171 10.33 9.15 8.05
N ARG A 172 10.34 8.20 7.12
CA ARG A 172 9.11 7.62 6.55
C ARG A 172 8.37 6.81 7.61
N SER A 173 7.06 6.72 7.45
CA SER A 173 6.11 6.07 8.35
C SER A 173 5.11 5.23 7.55
N MET A 174 4.19 4.56 8.23
CA MET A 174 3.08 3.85 7.59
C MET A 174 2.21 4.79 6.74
N ALA A 175 2.12 6.08 7.07
CA ALA A 175 1.37 7.04 6.26
C ALA A 175 1.94 7.14 4.85
N ASP A 176 3.27 7.19 4.73
CA ASP A 176 3.94 7.30 3.43
C ASP A 176 3.70 6.03 2.59
N ALA A 177 3.67 4.84 3.20
CA ALA A 177 3.27 3.60 2.52
C ALA A 177 1.79 3.62 2.07
N MET A 178 0.89 4.13 2.92
CA MET A 178 -0.55 4.20 2.63
C MET A 178 -0.89 5.16 1.48
N TYR A 179 -0.16 6.28 1.40
CA TYR A 179 -0.33 7.33 0.39
C TYR A 179 0.54 7.16 -0.85
N ALA A 180 1.55 6.29 -0.85
CA ALA A 180 2.39 6.03 -2.03
C ALA A 180 1.59 5.70 -3.31
N PRO A 181 0.53 4.85 -3.28
CA PRO A 181 -0.28 4.64 -4.47
C PRO A 181 -1.09 5.87 -4.92
N VAL A 182 -1.31 6.86 -4.06
CA VAL A 182 -1.93 8.13 -4.48
C VAL A 182 -0.88 8.99 -5.19
N VAL A 183 0.35 9.03 -4.69
CA VAL A 183 1.46 9.69 -5.37
C VAL A 183 1.63 9.16 -6.80
N THR A 184 1.59 7.84 -7.00
CA THR A 184 1.71 7.25 -8.35
C THR A 184 0.55 7.66 -9.25
N ARG A 185 -0.70 7.65 -8.76
CA ARG A 185 -1.88 8.15 -9.50
C ARG A 185 -1.68 9.61 -9.91
N LEU A 186 -1.39 10.50 -8.97
CA LEU A 186 -1.26 11.93 -9.29
C LEU A 186 -0.13 12.19 -10.30
N ALA A 187 0.95 11.40 -10.26
CA ALA A 187 2.01 11.46 -11.26
C ALA A 187 1.56 10.94 -12.63
N THR A 188 0.98 9.74 -12.72
CA THR A 188 0.49 9.12 -13.96
C THR A 188 -0.55 9.98 -14.68
N TYR A 189 -1.44 10.64 -13.94
CA TYR A 189 -2.52 11.47 -14.51
C TYR A 189 -2.17 12.98 -14.56
N HIS A 190 -0.93 13.35 -14.24
CA HIS A 190 -0.45 14.75 -14.27
C HIS A 190 -1.34 15.72 -13.47
N VAL A 191 -1.85 15.28 -12.32
CA VAL A 191 -2.72 16.12 -11.49
C VAL A 191 -1.92 17.31 -10.95
N PRO A 192 -2.39 18.55 -11.16
CA PRO A 192 -1.69 19.72 -10.65
C PRO A 192 -1.71 19.74 -9.12
N VAL A 193 -0.55 19.98 -8.52
CA VAL A 193 -0.37 20.02 -7.05
C VAL A 193 0.46 21.23 -6.64
N SER A 194 0.35 21.62 -5.37
CA SER A 194 1.20 22.67 -4.79
C SER A 194 2.68 22.25 -4.75
N VAL A 195 3.59 23.22 -4.67
CA VAL A 195 5.04 22.95 -4.59
C VAL A 195 5.43 22.04 -3.40
N PRO A 196 4.89 22.21 -2.18
CA PRO A 196 5.16 21.29 -1.08
C PRO A 196 4.71 19.85 -1.36
N CYS A 197 3.51 19.67 -1.90
CA CYS A 197 3.00 18.34 -2.28
C CYS A 197 3.84 17.73 -3.41
N ARG A 198 4.28 18.53 -4.39
CA ARG A 198 5.17 18.07 -5.46
C ARG A 198 6.48 17.51 -4.90
N ARG A 199 7.12 18.22 -3.95
CA ARG A 199 8.35 17.76 -3.28
C ARG A 199 8.17 16.47 -2.50
N TYR A 200 7.03 16.32 -1.80
CA TYR A 200 6.69 15.07 -1.14
C TYR A 200 6.51 13.93 -2.15
N MET A 201 5.78 14.18 -3.25
CA MET A 201 5.64 13.21 -4.34
C MET A 201 7.00 12.81 -4.93
N ASP A 202 7.89 13.77 -5.19
CA ASP A 202 9.26 13.49 -5.67
C ASP A 202 10.03 12.61 -4.68
N THR A 203 9.89 12.87 -3.37
CA THR A 203 10.54 12.10 -2.30
C THR A 203 10.04 10.65 -2.29
N VAL A 204 8.73 10.44 -2.39
CA VAL A 204 8.11 9.10 -2.46
C VAL A 204 8.52 8.39 -3.75
N LEU A 205 8.45 9.06 -4.89
CA LEU A 205 8.84 8.49 -6.19
C LEU A 205 10.31 8.11 -6.23
N ALA A 206 11.18 8.82 -5.54
CA ALA A 206 12.61 8.51 -5.46
C ALA A 206 12.96 7.35 -4.52
N MET A 207 11.99 6.78 -3.78
CA MET A 207 12.27 5.65 -2.88
C MET A 207 12.81 4.45 -3.66
N PRO A 208 13.95 3.85 -3.23
CA PRO A 208 14.49 2.65 -3.88
C PRO A 208 13.48 1.50 -3.95
N GLU A 209 12.66 1.34 -2.91
CA GLU A 209 11.63 0.30 -2.87
C GLU A 209 10.52 0.56 -3.89
N LEU A 210 10.06 1.81 -4.04
CA LEU A 210 9.03 2.14 -5.03
C LEU A 210 9.58 2.03 -6.46
N GLN A 211 10.84 2.42 -6.69
CA GLN A 211 11.50 2.21 -7.98
C GLN A 211 11.60 0.72 -8.33
N ALA A 212 12.00 -0.12 -7.38
CA ALA A 212 12.03 -1.58 -7.58
C ALA A 212 10.63 -2.15 -7.89
N TRP A 213 9.59 -1.64 -7.23
CA TRP A 213 8.21 -2.03 -7.51
C TRP A 213 7.77 -1.63 -8.92
N ILE A 214 8.07 -0.39 -9.34
CA ILE A 214 7.75 0.12 -10.68
C ILE A 214 8.48 -0.68 -11.77
N GLU A 215 9.77 -0.97 -11.59
CA GLU A 215 10.55 -1.82 -12.48
C GLU A 215 9.92 -3.20 -12.64
N ALA A 216 9.54 -3.84 -11.52
CA ALA A 216 8.88 -5.14 -11.55
C ALA A 216 7.48 -5.08 -12.18
N ALA A 217 6.72 -3.98 -11.98
CA ALA A 217 5.43 -3.76 -12.61
C ALA A 217 5.54 -3.69 -14.15
N ARG A 218 6.61 -3.09 -14.68
CA ARG A 218 6.86 -3.01 -16.14
C ARG A 218 7.08 -4.38 -16.78
N LEU A 219 7.57 -5.36 -16.02
CA LEU A 219 7.82 -6.72 -16.47
C LEU A 219 6.59 -7.63 -16.40
N GLU A 220 5.54 -7.23 -15.68
CA GLU A 220 4.28 -8.00 -15.70
C GLU A 220 3.76 -8.06 -17.16
N PRO A 221 3.15 -9.16 -17.60
CA PRO A 221 2.48 -9.19 -18.90
C PRO A 221 1.42 -8.07 -19.01
N GLU A 222 1.06 -7.69 -20.23
CA GLU A 222 -0.18 -6.95 -20.44
C GLU A 222 -1.37 -7.89 -20.22
N GLU A 223 -1.66 -8.17 -18.96
CA GLU A 223 -2.94 -8.76 -18.59
C GLU A 223 -3.96 -7.64 -18.59
N ILE A 224 -4.62 -7.52 -19.74
CA ILE A 224 -6.03 -7.16 -19.97
C ILE A 224 -6.11 -7.05 -21.50
N GLU A 225 -6.57 -8.12 -22.16
CA GLU A 225 -7.36 -7.97 -23.38
C GLU A 225 -8.33 -6.83 -23.12
N GLU A 226 -8.17 -5.74 -23.88
CA GLU A 226 -9.00 -4.54 -23.90
C GLU A 226 -10.22 -4.67 -22.99
N LEU A 227 -10.11 -4.18 -21.75
CA LEU A 227 -11.31 -3.69 -21.10
C LEU A 227 -11.78 -2.60 -22.06
N ASP A 228 -12.75 -2.95 -22.90
CA ASP A 228 -13.65 -2.06 -23.59
C ASP A 228 -14.20 -1.10 -22.54
N MET A 229 -13.40 -0.10 -22.20
CA MET A 229 -13.79 1.01 -21.35
C MET A 229 -14.56 1.95 -22.25
N GLU A 230 -15.76 1.54 -22.64
CA GLU A 230 -16.81 2.48 -22.94
C GLU A 230 -17.10 3.24 -21.64
N PHE A 231 -16.45 4.40 -21.49
CA PHE A 231 -16.81 5.44 -20.52
C PHE A 231 -17.85 6.38 -21.12
#